data_AF-A0A2Z6R8W6-F1
#
_entry.id   AF-A0A2Z6R8W6-F1
#
_cell.length_a   1.000
_cell.length_b   1.000
_cell.length_c   1.000
_cell.angle_alpha   90.00
_cell.angle_beta   90.00
_cell.angle_gamma   90.00
#
_symmetry.space_group_name_H-M   'P 1'
#
loop_
_entity.id
_entity.type
_entity.pdbx_description
1 polymer ?
#
loop_
_entity_poly.entity_id
_entity_poly.type
_entity_poly.pdbx_seq_one_letter_code
_entity_poly.pdbx_strand_id
1 'polypeptide(L)'
;MSTQIQLTDIKPISQEIEQALINVVKAGIYYRRPKDGKFMQSYKERIKKLRQVEDPEEYVLKLAQIIFPNKDKYHQIMDDYKSYYGKIQRFLTLLWNYTSYTID
;
A
#
# COMPACT_ATOMS: atom_id res chain seq x y z
N MET A 1 -8.63 -18.75 22.63
CA MET A 1 -7.34 -18.05 22.56
C MET A 1 -7.50 -16.96 21.52
N SER A 2 -7.57 -15.70 21.96
CA SER A 2 -7.81 -14.56 21.07
C SER A 2 -6.52 -14.21 20.36
N THR A 3 -6.50 -14.37 19.04
CA THR A 3 -5.44 -13.89 18.15
C THR A 3 -5.53 -12.36 18.00
N GLN A 4 -5.60 -11.64 19.12
CA GLN A 4 -5.29 -10.21 19.20
C GLN A 4 -3.78 -10.09 19.44
N ILE A 5 -2.99 -10.69 18.55
CA ILE A 5 -1.53 -10.61 18.63
C ILE A 5 -1.15 -9.19 18.20
N GLN A 6 -0.90 -8.34 19.18
CA GLN A 6 0.13 -7.29 19.14
C GLN A 6 0.02 -6.25 18.00
N LEU A 7 -1.18 -5.82 17.63
CA LEU A 7 -1.36 -4.61 16.81
C LEU A 7 -0.97 -3.32 17.56
N THR A 8 -0.78 -3.38 18.88
CA THR A 8 -0.62 -2.21 19.76
C THR A 8 0.80 -1.63 19.82
N ASP A 9 1.83 -2.38 19.43
CA ASP A 9 3.23 -1.94 19.51
C ASP A 9 3.87 -1.63 18.14
N ILE A 10 3.10 -1.73 17.06
CA ILE A 10 3.54 -1.35 15.72
C ILE A 10 3.03 0.07 15.46
N LYS A 11 3.94 1.01 15.23
CA LYS A 11 3.63 2.37 14.75
C LYS A 11 2.51 2.29 13.69
N PRO A 12 1.46 3.15 13.74
CA PRO A 12 0.26 2.99 12.92
C PRO A 12 0.64 2.83 11.44
N ILE A 13 0.39 1.63 10.93
CA ILE A 13 0.84 1.16 9.62
C ILE A 13 0.18 2.00 8.52
N SER A 14 -1.04 2.45 8.76
CA SER A 14 -1.75 3.44 7.94
C SER A 14 -0.93 4.70 7.62
N GLN A 15 -0.20 5.27 8.59
CA GLN A 15 0.63 6.45 8.35
C GLN A 15 1.82 6.15 7.43
N GLU A 16 2.45 4.98 7.59
CA GLU A 16 3.57 4.58 6.74
C GLU A 16 3.12 4.28 5.30
N ILE A 17 1.95 3.65 5.17
CA ILE A 17 1.29 3.41 3.89
C ILE A 17 0.90 4.72 3.22
N GLU A 18 0.32 5.67 3.95
CA GLU A 18 0.01 7.00 3.43
C GLU A 18 1.27 7.67 2.90
N GLN A 19 2.36 7.66 3.67
CA GLN A 19 3.62 8.25 3.27
C GLN A 19 4.22 7.58 2.04
N ALA A 20 4.07 6.25 1.91
CA ALA A 20 4.49 5.50 0.74
C ALA A 20 3.64 5.85 -0.49
N LEU A 21 2.32 5.96 -0.37
CA LEU A 21 1.42 6.42 -1.44
C LEU A 21 1.81 7.84 -1.92
N ILE A 22 2.05 8.77 -0.98
CA ILE A 22 2.52 10.14 -1.29
C ILE A 22 3.85 10.10 -2.06
N ASN A 23 4.77 9.22 -1.66
CA ASN A 23 6.06 9.07 -2.31
C ASN A 23 5.93 8.54 -3.74
N VAL A 24 4.97 7.66 -4.02
CA VAL A 24 4.66 7.21 -5.38
C VAL A 24 4.11 8.36 -6.23
N VAL A 25 3.21 9.18 -5.69
CA VAL A 25 2.68 10.37 -6.40
C VAL A 25 3.80 11.37 -6.70
N LYS A 26 4.66 11.67 -5.71
CA LYS A 26 5.84 12.54 -5.90
C LYS A 26 6.78 12.00 -6.98
N ALA A 27 6.99 10.68 -7.00
CA ALA A 27 7.79 10.02 -8.03
C ALA A 27 7.15 10.17 -9.42
N GLY A 28 5.84 9.91 -9.54
CA GLY A 28 5.11 10.10 -10.80
C GLY A 28 5.26 11.53 -11.35
N ILE A 29 5.22 12.55 -10.48
CA ILE A 29 5.49 13.95 -10.89
C ILE A 29 6.93 14.12 -11.38
N TYR A 30 7.92 13.63 -10.61
CA TYR A 30 9.34 13.77 -10.96
C TYR A 30 9.67 13.17 -12.34
N TYR A 31 9.09 12.00 -12.66
CA TYR A 31 9.25 11.37 -13.98
C TYR A 31 8.16 11.76 -14.98
N ARG A 32 7.50 12.91 -14.78
CA ARG A 32 6.57 13.54 -15.74
C ARG A 32 5.41 12.64 -16.20
N ARG A 33 4.91 11.76 -15.32
CA ARG A 33 3.67 11.02 -15.59
C ARG A 33 2.50 12.01 -15.74
N PRO A 34 1.55 11.77 -16.65
CA PRO A 34 0.38 12.63 -16.82
C PRO A 34 -0.37 12.80 -15.50
N LYS A 35 -0.59 14.05 -15.06
CA LYS A 35 -1.23 14.37 -13.77
C LYS A 35 -2.63 13.77 -13.63
N ASP A 36 -3.33 13.68 -14.76
CA ASP A 36 -4.69 13.13 -14.89
C ASP A 36 -4.70 11.71 -15.46
N GLY A 37 -3.52 11.11 -15.63
CA GLY A 37 -3.41 9.71 -16.03
C GLY A 37 -3.94 8.79 -14.93
N LYS A 38 -4.51 7.65 -15.36
CA LYS A 38 -5.08 6.61 -14.46
C LYS A 38 -4.13 6.23 -13.32
N PHE A 39 -2.83 6.16 -13.59
CA PHE A 39 -1.80 5.93 -12.57
C PHE A 39 -1.86 6.99 -11.46
N MET A 40 -1.68 8.28 -11.80
CA MET A 40 -1.64 9.36 -10.82
C MET A 40 -2.95 9.49 -10.05
N GLN A 41 -4.09 9.36 -10.74
CA GLN A 41 -5.42 9.44 -10.12
C GLN A 41 -5.65 8.29 -9.13
N SER A 42 -5.26 7.05 -9.48
CA SER A 42 -5.44 5.90 -8.59
C SER A 42 -4.74 6.05 -7.23
N TYR A 43 -3.51 6.57 -7.21
CA TYR A 43 -2.77 6.77 -5.97
C TYR A 43 -3.30 7.97 -5.15
N LYS A 44 -3.70 9.06 -5.82
CA LYS A 44 -4.34 10.21 -5.14
C LYS A 44 -5.65 9.81 -4.47
N GLU A 45 -6.49 9.03 -5.15
CA GLU A 45 -7.75 8.53 -4.59
C GLU A 45 -7.52 7.61 -3.40
N ARG A 46 -6.49 6.76 -3.43
CA ARG A 46 -6.14 5.91 -2.27
C ARG A 46 -5.74 6.74 -1.04
N ILE A 47 -4.96 7.82 -1.22
CA ILE A 47 -4.60 8.74 -0.14
C ILE A 47 -5.84 9.44 0.41
N LYS A 48 -6.71 9.94 -0.49
CA LYS A 48 -7.95 10.62 -0.10
C LYS A 48 -8.84 9.70 0.74
N LYS A 49 -9.07 8.46 0.28
CA LYS A 49 -9.87 7.48 1.01
C LYS A 49 -9.27 7.14 2.36
N LEU A 50 -7.97 6.86 2.42
CA LEU A 50 -7.27 6.55 3.68
C LEU A 50 -7.43 7.64 4.76
N ARG A 51 -7.50 8.91 4.36
CA ARG A 51 -7.70 10.05 5.28
C ARG A 51 -9.16 10.25 5.72
N GLN A 52 -10.12 9.67 5.00
CA GLN A 52 -11.56 9.91 5.20
C GLN A 52 -12.27 8.74 5.87
N VAL A 53 -11.65 7.56 5.93
CA VAL A 53 -12.22 6.40 6.60
C VAL A 53 -12.13 6.54 8.12
N GLU A 54 -13.11 5.96 8.80
CA GLU A 54 -13.17 5.91 10.27
C GLU A 54 -12.07 5.03 10.86
N ASP A 55 -11.79 3.89 10.21
CA ASP A 55 -10.69 2.99 10.54
C ASP A 55 -9.67 2.90 9.38
N PRO A 56 -8.57 3.68 9.44
CA PRO A 56 -7.50 3.65 8.46
C PRO A 56 -6.79 2.29 8.35
N GLU A 57 -6.68 1.54 9.44
CA GLU A 57 -5.98 0.25 9.45
C GLU A 57 -6.82 -0.83 8.74
N GLU A 58 -8.13 -0.86 8.99
CA GLU A 58 -9.05 -1.75 8.26
C GLU A 58 -9.04 -1.45 6.75
N TYR A 59 -8.99 -0.17 6.37
CA TYR A 59 -8.87 0.21 4.96
C TYR A 59 -7.56 -0.29 4.34
N VAL A 60 -6.43 -0.18 5.04
CA VAL A 60 -5.15 -0.70 4.57
C VAL A 60 -5.20 -2.21 4.39
N LEU A 61 -5.85 -2.94 5.31
CA LEU A 61 -6.02 -4.39 5.22
C LEU A 61 -6.76 -4.77 3.94
N LYS A 62 -7.94 -4.14 3.71
CA LYS A 62 -8.75 -4.37 2.50
C LYS A 62 -7.99 -4.00 1.23
N LEU A 63 -7.25 -2.89 1.25
CA LEU A 63 -6.46 -2.45 0.10
C LEU A 63 -5.36 -3.48 -0.24
N ALA A 64 -4.69 -4.02 0.77
CA ALA A 64 -3.66 -5.03 0.59
C ALA A 64 -4.24 -6.34 0.04
N GLN A 65 -5.39 -6.79 0.55
CA GLN A 65 -6.11 -7.97 0.02
C GLN A 65 -6.54 -7.80 -1.44
N ILE A 66 -6.98 -6.60 -1.83
CA ILE A 66 -7.36 -6.30 -3.23
C ILE A 66 -6.13 -6.33 -4.16
N ILE A 67 -5.00 -5.80 -3.70
CA ILE A 67 -3.78 -5.71 -4.52
C ILE A 67 -3.05 -7.06 -4.58
N PHE A 68 -3.03 -7.78 -3.45
CA PHE A 68 -2.33 -9.06 -3.27
C PHE A 68 -3.32 -10.14 -2.80
N PRO A 69 -4.18 -10.63 -3.70
CA PRO A 69 -5.15 -11.66 -3.33
C PRO A 69 -4.47 -12.98 -2.89
N ASN A 70 -3.22 -13.20 -3.29
CA ASN A 70 -2.39 -14.31 -2.85
C ASN A 70 -0.88 -13.99 -2.99
N LYS A 71 -0.06 -14.89 -2.46
CA LYS A 71 1.41 -14.79 -2.47
C LYS A 71 2.01 -14.76 -3.88
N ASP A 72 1.45 -15.51 -4.83
CA ASP A 72 1.94 -15.53 -6.21
C ASP A 72 1.73 -14.19 -6.90
N LYS A 73 0.59 -13.55 -6.65
CA LYS A 73 0.33 -12.20 -7.16
C LYS A 73 1.27 -11.16 -6.57
N TYR A 74 1.64 -11.28 -5.30
CA TYR A 74 2.66 -10.42 -4.71
C TYR A 74 4.00 -10.54 -5.44
N HIS A 75 4.50 -11.77 -5.64
CA HIS A 75 5.77 -11.98 -6.34
C HIS A 75 5.72 -11.48 -7.78
N GLN A 76 4.63 -11.75 -8.50
CA GLN A 76 4.44 -11.25 -9.86
C GLN A 76 4.48 -9.72 -9.92
N ILE A 77 3.73 -9.04 -9.05
CA ILE A 77 3.71 -7.58 -8.99
C ILE A 77 5.10 -7.05 -8.63
N MET A 78 5.81 -7.70 -7.71
CA MET A 78 7.16 -7.28 -7.31
C MET A 78 8.16 -7.41 -8.46
N ASP A 79 8.08 -8.48 -9.24
CA ASP A 79 8.91 -8.68 -10.43
C ASP A 79 8.55 -7.71 -11.56
N ASP A 80 7.27 -7.40 -11.78
CA ASP A 80 6.83 -6.41 -12.76
C ASP A 80 7.34 -5.00 -12.43
N TYR A 81 7.47 -4.67 -11.12
CA TYR A 81 7.94 -3.37 -10.64
C TYR A 81 9.44 -3.28 -10.39
N LYS A 82 10.18 -4.39 -10.55
CA LYS A 82 11.61 -4.51 -10.27
C LYS A 82 12.47 -3.49 -11.03
N SER A 83 12.01 -3.04 -12.21
CA SER A 83 12.72 -2.01 -13.01
C SER A 83 12.18 -0.59 -12.84
N TYR A 84 11.00 -0.40 -12.25
CA TYR A 84 10.27 0.86 -12.43
C TYR A 84 10.46 1.83 -11.27
N TYR A 85 10.33 1.45 -9.99
CA TYR A 85 10.45 2.41 -8.87
C TYR A 85 10.69 1.77 -7.50
N GLY A 86 11.84 2.05 -6.87
CA GLY A 86 12.09 1.69 -5.46
C GLY A 86 11.06 2.25 -4.46
N LYS A 87 10.37 3.35 -4.81
CA LYS A 87 9.28 3.92 -4.00
C LYS A 87 7.97 3.13 -4.09
N ILE A 88 7.68 2.53 -5.25
CA ILE A 88 6.53 1.63 -5.41
C ILE A 88 6.81 0.33 -4.67
N GLN A 89 8.01 -0.22 -4.82
CA GLN A 89 8.46 -1.40 -4.08
C GLN A 89 8.27 -1.24 -2.57
N ARG A 90 8.66 -0.11 -1.98
CA ARG A 90 8.43 0.15 -0.54
C ARG A 90 6.95 0.11 -0.15
N PHE A 91 6.06 0.72 -0.94
CA PHE A 91 4.62 0.65 -0.71
C PHE A 91 4.08 -0.79 -0.76
N LEU A 92 4.48 -1.55 -1.78
CA LEU A 92 4.06 -2.93 -1.99
C LEU A 92 4.55 -3.86 -0.86
N THR A 93 5.79 -3.70 -0.42
CA THR A 93 6.35 -4.49 0.70
C THR A 93 5.66 -4.18 2.02
N LEU A 94 5.38 -2.90 2.32
CA LEU A 94 4.67 -2.53 3.56
C LEU A 94 3.26 -3.13 3.59
N LEU A 95 2.52 -3.07 2.47
CA LEU A 95 1.19 -3.68 2.35
C LEU A 95 1.23 -5.20 2.54
N TRP A 96 2.18 -5.88 1.90
CA TRP A 96 2.31 -7.33 1.99
C TRP A 96 2.62 -7.82 3.41
N ASN A 97 3.54 -7.15 4.10
CA ASN A 97 3.88 -7.50 5.48
C ASN A 97 2.64 -7.42 6.36
N TYR A 98 1.80 -6.40 6.20
CA TYR A 98 0.58 -6.24 6.99
C TYR A 98 -0.45 -7.38 6.79
N THR A 99 -0.61 -7.86 5.55
CA THR A 99 -1.51 -9.00 5.27
C THR A 99 -0.94 -10.36 5.64
N SER A 100 0.40 -10.49 5.67
CA SER A 100 1.05 -11.76 6.01
C SER A 100 0.91 -12.12 7.49
N TYR A 101 0.65 -11.14 8.36
CA TYR A 101 0.35 -11.37 9.79
C TYR A 101 -1.14 -11.63 10.07
N THR A 102 -2.00 -11.61 9.05
CA THR A 102 -3.47 -11.73 9.20
C THR A 102 -4.08 -12.88 8.38
N ILE A 103 -3.25 -13.61 7.64
CA ILE A 103 -3.64 -14.79 6.86
C ILE A 103 -2.78 -15.97 7.34
N ASP A 104 -3.25 -16.63 8.40
CA ASP A 104 -2.94 -18.03 8.73
C ASP A 104 -4.19 -18.88 8.43
#